data_AF-A0A6A0GP87-F1
#
_entry.id   AF-A0A6A0GP87-F1
#
_cell.length_a   1.000
_cell.length_b   1.000
_cell.length_c   1.000
_cell.angle_alpha   90.00
_cell.angle_beta   90.00
_cell.angle_gamma   90.00
#
_symmetry.space_group_name_H-M   'P 1'
#
loop_
_entity.id
_entity.type
_entity.pdbx_description
1 polymer ?
#
loop_
_entity_poly.entity_id
_entity_poly.type
_entity_poly.pdbx_seq_one_letter_code
_entity_poly.pdbx_strand_id
1 'polypeptide(L)'
;MQDAMVGVVEVEVEELLQSGDWFLTLYNDDGDPHEVSLMVKHGVGAGECPQRCNGHGHCFLGRCQCQQGYNGPDCSEVVCPVLCSGRGEYVAGLCQCFAGYKGRECELSQQECQVAHCNNNGHCIDGQCHCSPGYTGEFCDKGEQGIELCKA
;
A
#
# COMPACT_ATOMS: atom_id res chain seq x y z
N MET A 1 46.09 -20.65 -3.64
CA MET A 1 44.72 -21.17 -3.77
C MET A 1 43.90 -20.29 -2.84
N GLN A 2 43.28 -19.24 -3.40
CA GLN A 2 42.50 -18.28 -2.62
C GLN A 2 41.11 -18.88 -2.43
N ASP A 3 40.77 -19.07 -1.16
CA ASP A 3 39.49 -19.52 -0.68
C ASP A 3 38.45 -18.45 -1.05
N ALA A 4 37.61 -18.76 -2.03
CA ALA A 4 36.54 -17.87 -2.43
C ALA A 4 35.52 -17.86 -1.30
N MET A 5 35.35 -16.70 -0.68
CA MET A 5 34.30 -16.39 0.28
C MET A 5 32.93 -16.77 -0.30
N VAL A 6 32.47 -17.98 0.00
CA VAL A 6 31.11 -18.44 -0.27
C VAL A 6 30.19 -17.59 0.60
N GLY A 7 29.41 -16.73 -0.03
CA GLY A 7 28.42 -15.90 0.67
C GLY A 7 27.32 -16.81 1.22
N VAL A 8 27.27 -16.97 2.54
CA VAL A 8 26.16 -17.67 3.19
C VAL A 8 24.95 -16.75 3.17
N VAL A 9 23.88 -17.17 2.48
CA VAL A 9 22.60 -16.47 2.48
C VAL A 9 21.70 -17.16 3.50
N GLU A 10 21.54 -16.54 4.67
CA GLU A 10 20.61 -17.01 5.70
C GLU A 10 19.23 -16.39 5.47
N VAL A 11 18.22 -17.22 5.23
CA VAL A 11 16.82 -16.80 5.09
C VAL A 11 16.00 -17.52 6.15
N GLU A 12 15.46 -16.77 7.09
CA GLU A 12 14.52 -17.27 8.11
C GLU A 12 13.10 -16.87 7.73
N VAL A 13 12.21 -17.86 7.61
CA VAL A 13 10.79 -17.65 7.24
C VAL A 13 9.91 -18.17 8.37
N GLU A 14 9.36 -17.27 9.18
CA GLU A 14 8.41 -17.59 10.26
C GLU A 14 6.96 -17.32 9.83
N GLU A 15 6.38 -18.28 9.09
CA GLU A 15 4.99 -18.22 8.65
C GLU A 15 4.05 -19.12 9.46
N LEU A 16 2.84 -18.62 9.74
CA LEU A 16 1.80 -19.40 10.40
C LEU A 16 1.08 -20.27 9.37
N LEU A 17 1.59 -21.49 9.22
CA LEU A 17 1.04 -22.49 8.33
C LEU A 17 -0.21 -23.13 8.97
N GLN A 18 -1.35 -23.09 8.28
CA GLN A 18 -2.57 -23.80 8.70
C GLN A 18 -2.36 -25.32 8.80
N SER A 19 -3.31 -26.06 9.36
CA SER A 19 -3.24 -27.52 9.31
C SER A 19 -3.33 -28.01 7.85
N GLY A 20 -2.36 -28.81 7.41
CA GLY A 20 -2.33 -29.33 6.04
C GLY A 20 -0.96 -29.82 5.62
N ASP A 21 -0.86 -30.23 4.35
CA ASP A 21 0.40 -30.61 3.72
C ASP A 21 1.10 -29.36 3.18
N TRP A 22 2.37 -29.18 3.56
CA TRP A 22 3.19 -28.03 3.18
C TRP A 22 4.33 -28.47 2.28
N PHE A 23 4.56 -27.70 1.22
CA PHE A 23 5.61 -27.96 0.24
C PHE A 23 6.52 -26.75 0.18
N LEU A 24 7.82 -26.95 0.44
CA LEU A 24 8.85 -25.95 0.28
C LEU A 24 9.66 -26.28 -0.97
N THR A 25 9.82 -25.31 -1.87
CA THR A 25 10.63 -25.45 -3.07
C THR A 25 11.78 -24.46 -3.01
N LEU A 26 13.01 -24.97 -3.09
CA LEU A 26 14.20 -24.15 -3.27
C LEU A 26 14.67 -24.31 -4.71
N TYR A 27 14.91 -23.20 -5.39
CA TYR A 27 15.42 -23.17 -6.74
C TYR A 27 16.64 -22.26 -6.79
N ASN A 28 17.71 -22.78 -7.36
CA ASN A 28 18.91 -22.02 -7.65
C ASN A 28 18.84 -21.57 -9.12
N ASP A 29 18.73 -20.27 -9.36
CA ASP A 29 18.79 -19.68 -10.70
C ASP A 29 20.23 -19.42 -11.16
N ASP A 30 21.19 -19.57 -10.26
CA ASP A 30 22.62 -19.50 -10.54
C ASP A 30 23.14 -20.78 -11.20
N GLY A 31 24.15 -20.64 -12.06
CA GLY A 31 24.79 -21.76 -12.77
C GLY A 31 25.73 -22.58 -11.89
N ASP A 32 26.05 -22.07 -10.70
CA ASP A 32 27.01 -22.66 -9.77
C ASP A 32 26.32 -23.48 -8.66
N PRO A 33 26.92 -24.61 -8.21
CA PRO A 33 26.39 -25.39 -7.10
C PRO A 33 26.51 -24.64 -5.77
N HIS A 34 25.41 -24.53 -5.03
CA HIS A 34 25.38 -23.96 -3.67
C HIS A 34 25.05 -25.03 -2.63
N GLU A 35 25.73 -24.97 -1.48
CA GLU A 35 25.41 -25.81 -0.32
C GLU A 35 24.25 -25.18 0.47
N VAL A 36 23.16 -25.91 0.61
CA VAL A 36 21.93 -25.42 1.26
C VAL A 36 21.64 -26.26 2.50
N SER A 37 21.53 -25.60 3.65
CA SER A 37 21.09 -26.23 4.90
C SER A 37 19.69 -25.75 5.27
N LEU A 38 18.71 -26.67 5.27
CA LEU A 38 17.35 -26.39 5.71
C LEU A 38 17.15 -26.84 7.16
N MET A 39 16.81 -25.90 8.04
CA MET A 39 16.41 -26.21 9.42
C MET A 39 14.90 -26.00 9.59
N VAL A 40 14.13 -27.09 9.58
CA VAL A 40 12.68 -27.04 9.87
C VAL A 40 12.45 -27.27 11.35
N LYS A 41 11.84 -26.30 12.02
CA LYS A 41 11.39 -26.44 13.42
C LYS A 41 9.86 -26.41 13.46
N HIS A 42 9.27 -27.42 14.08
CA HIS A 42 7.84 -27.40 14.38
C HIS A 42 7.62 -26.57 15.66
N GLY A 43 7.09 -25.36 15.50
CA GLY A 43 6.59 -24.56 16.61
C GLY A 43 5.14 -24.95 16.90
N VAL A 44 4.88 -25.68 17.98
CA VAL A 44 3.51 -25.82 18.50
C VAL A 44 3.14 -24.46 19.08
N GLY A 45 2.30 -23.69 18.37
CA GLY A 45 1.79 -22.40 18.80
C GLY A 45 0.88 -22.52 20.04
N ALA A 46 1.46 -22.82 21.19
CA ALA A 46 0.86 -22.64 22.51
C ALA A 46 1.80 -21.79 23.38
N GLY A 47 2.49 -20.83 22.75
CA GLY A 47 3.29 -19.83 23.44
C GLY A 47 2.41 -18.78 24.08
N GLU A 48 2.80 -18.29 25.26
CA GLU A 48 2.26 -17.03 25.78
C GLU A 48 2.61 -15.91 24.81
N CYS A 49 1.65 -15.04 24.48
CA CYS A 49 1.93 -13.92 23.60
C CYS A 49 2.90 -12.92 24.26
N PRO A 50 3.82 -12.32 23.49
CA PRO A 50 4.77 -11.35 24.01
C PRO A 50 4.02 -10.19 24.65
N GLN A 51 4.39 -9.88 25.90
CA GLN A 51 3.75 -8.85 26.74
C GLN A 51 2.22 -8.88 26.74
N ARG A 52 1.60 -10.06 26.51
CA ARG A 52 0.14 -10.21 26.37
C ARG A 52 -0.46 -9.22 25.36
N CYS A 53 0.25 -8.96 24.26
CA CYS A 53 -0.15 -8.03 23.22
C CYS A 53 -0.38 -6.60 23.72
N ASN A 54 0.23 -6.21 24.85
CA ASN A 54 0.06 -4.91 25.52
C ASN A 54 -1.40 -4.47 25.72
N GLY A 55 -2.37 -5.40 25.67
CA GLY A 55 -3.80 -5.07 25.68
C GLY A 55 -4.36 -4.47 24.38
N HIS A 56 -3.53 -4.33 23.34
CA HIS A 56 -3.87 -3.76 22.02
C HIS A 56 -4.08 -4.83 20.93
N GLY A 57 -4.32 -6.07 21.32
CA GLY A 57 -4.51 -7.18 20.39
C GLY A 57 -5.09 -8.43 21.02
N HIS A 58 -5.49 -9.38 20.17
CA HIS A 58 -5.91 -10.70 20.59
C HIS A 58 -4.76 -11.69 20.45
N CYS A 59 -4.49 -12.45 21.52
CA CYS A 59 -3.47 -13.50 21.47
C CYS A 59 -4.00 -14.72 20.73
N PHE A 60 -3.37 -15.09 19.62
CA PHE A 60 -3.74 -16.28 18.85
C PHE A 60 -2.49 -17.13 18.60
N LEU A 61 -2.44 -18.29 19.27
CA LEU A 61 -1.37 -19.29 19.13
C LEU A 61 0.06 -18.72 19.36
N GLY A 62 0.21 -17.78 20.29
CA GLY A 62 1.50 -17.15 20.63
C GLY A 62 1.88 -15.94 19.78
N ARG A 63 1.05 -15.55 18.79
CA ARG A 63 1.20 -14.30 18.03
C ARG A 63 0.09 -13.32 18.39
N CYS A 64 0.42 -12.04 18.42
CA CYS A 64 -0.55 -10.98 18.63
C CYS A 64 -1.22 -10.57 17.31
N GLN A 65 -2.56 -10.65 17.27
CA GLN A 65 -3.38 -10.02 16.25
C GLN A 65 -3.76 -8.62 16.74
N CYS A 66 -3.05 -7.59 16.28
CA CYS A 66 -3.22 -6.22 16.76
C CYS A 66 -4.54 -5.60 16.30
N GLN A 67 -5.11 -4.75 17.16
CA GLN A 67 -6.24 -3.90 16.86
C GLN A 67 -5.81 -2.79 15.89
N GLN A 68 -6.78 -2.18 15.19
CA GLN A 68 -6.51 -1.08 14.26
C GLN A 68 -5.76 0.05 14.98
N GLY A 69 -4.69 0.54 14.36
CA GLY A 69 -3.83 1.58 14.92
C GLY A 69 -2.67 1.07 15.77
N TYR A 70 -2.46 -0.26 15.84
CA TYR A 70 -1.33 -0.88 16.52
C TYR A 70 -0.65 -1.92 15.64
N ASN A 71 0.67 -2.05 15.76
CA ASN A 71 1.50 -3.03 15.06
C ASN A 71 2.62 -3.55 15.98
N GLY A 72 3.53 -4.33 15.39
CA GLY A 72 4.65 -4.95 16.11
C GLY A 72 4.28 -6.33 16.69
N PRO A 73 5.30 -7.07 17.16
CA PRO A 73 5.13 -8.45 17.64
C PRO A 73 4.22 -8.57 18.87
N ASP A 74 4.12 -7.49 19.66
CA ASP A 74 3.34 -7.40 20.90
C ASP A 74 2.33 -6.23 20.90
N CYS A 75 2.02 -5.64 19.73
CA CYS A 75 1.10 -4.51 19.60
C CYS A 75 1.49 -3.25 20.39
N SER A 76 2.78 -3.06 20.69
CA SER A 76 3.26 -1.87 21.42
C SER A 76 3.48 -0.65 20.53
N GLU A 77 3.67 -0.82 19.23
CA GLU A 77 3.90 0.30 18.32
C GLU A 77 2.56 0.85 17.80
N VAL A 78 2.42 2.18 17.89
CA VAL A 78 1.21 2.89 17.49
C VAL A 78 1.35 3.28 16.03
N VAL A 79 0.45 2.76 15.21
CA VAL A 79 0.30 3.17 13.82
C VAL A 79 -0.73 4.30 13.78
N CYS A 80 -0.23 5.53 13.76
CA CYS A 80 -1.10 6.66 13.46
C CYS A 80 -1.54 6.55 11.99
N PRO A 81 -2.86 6.55 11.68
CA PRO A 81 -3.31 6.65 10.31
C PRO A 81 -2.66 7.89 9.68
N VAL A 82 -2.14 7.73 8.46
CA VAL A 82 -1.59 8.85 7.70
C VAL A 82 -2.78 9.70 7.24
N LEU A 83 -3.19 10.65 8.08
CA LEU A 83 -4.23 11.61 7.76
C LEU A 83 -3.73 12.58 6.70
N CYS A 84 -4.63 13.08 5.87
CA CYS A 84 -4.31 14.06 4.84
C CYS A 84 -3.18 13.60 3.92
N SER A 85 -3.10 12.28 3.67
CA SER A 85 -2.07 11.66 2.82
C SER A 85 -0.63 12.02 3.22
N GLY A 86 -0.41 12.46 4.48
CA GLY A 86 0.87 12.95 4.99
C GLY A 86 1.29 14.31 4.42
N ARG A 87 0.38 14.99 3.73
CA ARG A 87 0.58 16.22 2.96
C ARG A 87 -0.29 17.37 3.46
N GLY A 88 -0.72 17.29 4.72
CA GLY A 88 -1.49 18.35 5.36
C GLY A 88 -1.63 18.15 6.86
N GLU A 89 -2.23 19.14 7.49
CA GLU A 89 -2.57 19.12 8.92
C GLU A 89 -4.07 18.83 9.07
N TYR A 90 -4.40 17.91 9.96
CA TYR A 90 -5.80 17.61 10.27
C TYR A 90 -6.32 18.57 11.35
N VAL A 91 -7.14 19.54 10.95
CA VAL A 91 -7.62 20.62 11.82
C VAL A 91 -9.14 20.69 11.76
N ALA A 92 -9.80 20.58 12.92
CA ALA A 92 -11.26 20.71 13.06
C ALA A 92 -12.08 19.81 12.12
N GLY A 93 -11.60 18.60 11.84
CA GLY A 93 -12.31 17.61 11.01
C GLY A 93 -12.00 17.68 9.51
N LEU A 94 -11.10 18.57 9.09
CA LEU A 94 -10.73 18.79 7.68
C LEU A 94 -9.21 18.75 7.51
N CYS A 95 -8.77 18.35 6.32
CA CYS A 95 -7.36 18.41 5.94
C CYS A 95 -6.99 19.78 5.41
N GLN A 96 -6.07 20.46 6.09
CA GLN A 96 -5.42 21.67 5.62
C GLN A 96 -4.14 21.29 4.89
N CYS A 97 -4.19 21.30 3.55
CA CYS A 97 -3.08 20.83 2.73
C CYS A 97 -1.86 21.74 2.80
N PHE A 98 -0.68 21.13 2.82
CA PHE A 98 0.57 21.84 2.61
C PHE A 98 0.62 22.43 1.19
N ALA A 99 1.48 23.44 1.01
CA ALA A 99 1.64 24.11 -0.27
C ALA A 99 1.96 23.11 -1.40
N GLY A 100 1.23 23.21 -2.51
CA GLY A 100 1.37 22.32 -3.65
C GLY A 100 0.45 21.09 -3.65
N TYR A 101 -0.39 20.94 -2.63
CA TYR A 101 -1.36 19.84 -2.53
C TYR A 101 -2.80 20.34 -2.39
N LYS A 102 -3.74 19.52 -2.85
CA LYS A 102 -5.18 19.75 -2.81
C LYS A 102 -5.93 18.42 -2.72
N GLY A 103 -7.26 18.49 -2.66
CA GLY A 103 -8.11 17.33 -2.44
C GLY A 103 -8.54 17.24 -0.98
N ARG A 104 -9.49 16.35 -0.70
CA ARG A 104 -10.12 16.25 0.62
C ARG A 104 -9.19 15.62 1.66
N GLU A 105 -8.25 14.80 1.19
CA GLU A 105 -7.19 14.15 1.96
C GLU A 105 -5.81 14.61 1.48
N CYS A 106 -5.69 15.78 0.82
CA CYS A 106 -4.43 16.27 0.25
C CYS A 106 -3.71 15.26 -0.66
N GLU A 107 -4.50 14.42 -1.33
CA GLU A 107 -4.05 13.29 -2.12
C GLU A 107 -3.58 13.72 -3.53
N LEU A 108 -4.01 14.89 -4.00
CA LEU A 108 -3.68 15.42 -5.31
C LEU A 108 -2.59 16.49 -5.22
N SER A 109 -1.67 16.49 -6.17
CA SER A 109 -0.83 17.67 -6.38
C SER A 109 -1.64 18.82 -7.01
N GLN A 110 -1.18 20.06 -6.84
CA GLN A 110 -1.88 21.23 -7.38
C GLN A 110 -2.10 21.13 -8.90
N GLN A 111 -1.14 20.53 -9.62
CA GLN A 111 -1.15 20.38 -11.08
C GLN A 111 -1.99 19.19 -11.56
N GLU A 112 -2.40 18.31 -10.67
CA GLU A 112 -3.15 17.11 -11.01
C GLU A 112 -4.64 17.40 -11.08
N CYS A 113 -5.32 16.84 -12.08
CA CYS A 113 -6.76 16.93 -12.20
C CYS A 113 -7.42 15.86 -11.33
N GLN A 114 -8.58 16.19 -10.76
CA GLN A 114 -9.32 15.28 -9.88
C GLN A 114 -9.81 14.01 -10.60
N VAL A 115 -10.03 14.11 -11.92
CA VAL A 115 -10.38 12.99 -12.78
C VAL A 115 -9.26 12.71 -13.77
N ALA A 116 -8.96 11.42 -13.96
CA ALA A 116 -7.98 10.99 -14.94
C ALA A 116 -8.39 11.46 -16.35
N HIS A 117 -7.44 12.09 -17.06
CA HIS A 117 -7.59 12.56 -18.44
C HIS A 117 -8.88 13.36 -18.71
N CYS A 118 -9.46 14.01 -17.70
CA CYS A 118 -10.71 14.76 -17.86
C CYS A 118 -11.82 13.92 -18.48
N ASN A 119 -12.06 12.72 -17.91
CA ASN A 119 -12.98 11.71 -18.46
C ASN A 119 -12.65 11.26 -19.89
N ASN A 120 -11.36 11.31 -20.27
CA ASN A 120 -10.87 11.10 -21.64
C ASN A 120 -11.40 12.10 -22.68
N ASN A 121 -12.03 13.19 -22.23
CA ASN A 121 -12.69 14.19 -23.06
C ASN A 121 -12.03 15.56 -22.95
N GLY A 122 -10.76 15.60 -22.51
CA GLY A 122 -10.02 16.84 -22.39
C GLY A 122 -8.57 16.62 -21.96
N HIS A 123 -7.89 17.73 -21.72
CA HIS A 123 -6.51 17.75 -21.25
C HIS A 123 -6.45 18.38 -19.86
N CYS A 124 -5.63 17.81 -18.98
CA CYS A 124 -5.35 18.42 -17.69
C CYS A 124 -4.27 19.48 -17.85
N ILE A 125 -4.57 20.73 -17.49
CA ILE A 125 -3.64 21.86 -17.54
C ILE A 125 -3.74 22.58 -16.19
N ASP A 126 -2.61 22.65 -15.47
CA ASP A 126 -2.52 23.27 -14.13
C ASP A 126 -3.62 22.83 -13.16
N GLY A 127 -3.95 21.54 -13.20
CA GLY A 127 -4.94 20.92 -12.32
C GLY A 127 -6.40 21.23 -12.67
N GLN A 128 -6.65 21.83 -13.83
CA GLN A 128 -7.98 22.06 -14.38
C GLN A 128 -8.17 21.33 -15.71
N CYS A 129 -9.40 20.86 -15.94
CA CYS A 129 -9.73 20.19 -17.18
C CYS A 129 -10.09 21.18 -18.28
N HIS A 130 -9.34 21.11 -19.38
CA HIS A 130 -9.64 21.82 -20.61
C HIS A 130 -10.32 20.86 -21.58
N CYS A 131 -11.63 21.00 -21.75
CA CYS A 131 -12.43 20.05 -22.50
C CYS A 131 -12.18 20.14 -24.01
N SER A 132 -12.17 18.97 -24.64
CA SER A 132 -12.18 18.83 -26.10
C SER A 132 -13.50 19.36 -26.69
N PRO A 133 -13.51 19.77 -27.96
CA PRO A 133 -14.74 20.24 -28.61
C PRO A 133 -15.90 19.25 -28.48
N GLY A 134 -17.09 19.77 -28.13
CA GLY A 134 -18.29 18.97 -27.90
C GLY A 134 -18.42 18.42 -26.47
N TYR A 135 -17.49 18.73 -25.56
CA TYR A 135 -17.59 18.39 -24.14
C TYR A 135 -17.50 19.62 -23.26
N THR A 136 -18.23 19.59 -22.15
CA THR A 136 -18.28 20.67 -21.16
C THR A 136 -18.33 20.12 -19.73
N GLY A 137 -18.32 21.01 -18.75
CA GLY A 137 -18.29 20.66 -17.33
C GLY A 137 -16.89 20.71 -16.74
N GLU A 138 -16.80 20.78 -15.40
CA GLU A 138 -15.53 20.83 -14.67
C GLU A 138 -14.64 19.62 -14.94
N PHE A 139 -15.25 18.49 -15.31
CA PHE A 139 -14.56 17.23 -15.55
C PHE A 139 -14.72 16.73 -16.99
N CYS A 140 -15.27 17.54 -17.90
CA CYS A 140 -15.57 17.15 -19.28
C CYS A 140 -16.47 15.90 -19.41
N ASP A 141 -17.37 15.74 -18.44
CA ASP A 141 -18.33 14.64 -18.33
C ASP A 141 -19.62 14.86 -19.14
N LYS A 142 -19.85 16.09 -19.60
CA LYS A 142 -21.07 16.46 -20.34
C LYS A 142 -20.77 16.59 -21.83
N GLY A 143 -21.07 15.53 -22.58
CA GLY A 143 -21.06 15.58 -24.04
C GLY A 143 -22.28 16.31 -24.58
N GLU A 144 -22.07 17.31 -25.43
CA GLU A 144 -23.14 17.92 -26.20
C GLU A 144 -23.52 16.97 -27.35
N GLN A 145 -24.45 16.06 -27.07
CA GLN A 145 -25.11 15.28 -28.11
C GLN A 145 -25.94 16.22 -28.97
N GLY A 146 -25.39 16.60 -30.13
CA GLY A 146 -26.14 17.06 -31.29
C GLY A 146 -26.85 18.40 -31.12
N ILE A 147 -26.12 19.51 -31.32
CA ILE A 147 -26.77 20.71 -31.81
C ILE A 147 -27.06 20.49 -33.31
N GLU A 148 -28.33 20.29 -33.61
CA GLU A 148 -28.95 20.39 -34.93
C GLU A 148 -28.84 21.83 -35.50
N LEU A 149 -27.63 22.40 -35.63
CA LEU A 149 -27.43 23.78 -36.13
C LEU A 149 -26.22 23.92 -37.09
N CYS A 150 -26.07 22.98 -38.01
CA CYS A 150 -25.60 23.30 -39.36
C CYS A 150 -26.76 23.14 -40.35
N LYS A 151 -27.84 23.91 -40.16
CA LYS A 151 -28.72 24.27 -41.28
C LYS A 151 -28.30 25.65 -41.76
N ALA A 152 -27.50 25.66 -42.82
CA ALA A 152 -27.41 26.76 -43.77
C ALA A 152 -27.56 26.15 -45.16
#